data_AF-A0AAX4PJM6-F1
#
_entry.id   AF-A0AAX4PJM6-F1
#
_cell.length_a   1.000
_cell.length_b   1.000
_cell.length_c   1.000
_cell.angle_alpha   90.00
_cell.angle_beta   90.00
_cell.angle_gamma   90.00
#
_symmetry.space_group_name_H-M   'P 1'
#
loop_
_entity.id
_entity.type
_entity.pdbx_description
1 polymer ?
#
loop_
_entity_poly.entity_id
_entity_poly.type
_entity_poly.pdbx_seq_one_letter_code
_entity_poly.pdbx_strand_id
1 'polypeptide(L)'
;MLQDFSGVAERKDKQEVPIIQQKILRVVGEIEEEMVPGYPYEVPKDYSNLPQLKGRATLELKMKLKDPTQRSLDYDHFSMTMVIDGYK
;
A
#
# COMPACT_ATOMS: atom_id res chain seq x y z
N MET A 1 -10.12 17.49 6.64
CA MET A 1 -10.30 16.17 5.99
C MET A 1 -11.67 15.55 6.25
N LEU A 2 -12.04 15.25 7.50
CA LEU A 2 -13.37 14.67 7.82
C LEU A 2 -14.52 15.67 7.59
N GLN A 3 -14.30 16.94 7.95
CA GLN A 3 -15.27 18.01 7.70
C GLN A 3 -15.45 18.27 6.18
N ASP A 4 -14.37 18.11 5.41
CA ASP A 4 -14.40 18.26 3.95
C ASP A 4 -15.18 17.10 3.30
N PHE A 5 -15.02 15.88 3.82
CA PHE A 5 -15.79 14.71 3.38
C PHE A 5 -17.28 14.88 3.62
N SER A 6 -17.70 15.36 4.79
CA SER A 6 -19.12 15.65 5.05
C SER A 6 -19.69 16.65 4.05
N GLY A 7 -18.97 17.73 3.73
CA GLY A 7 -19.42 18.71 2.74
C GLY A 7 -19.52 18.14 1.32
N VAL A 8 -18.59 17.26 0.92
CA VAL A 8 -18.60 16.62 -0.42
C VAL A 8 -19.65 15.51 -0.52
N ALA A 9 -19.87 14.76 0.57
CA ALA A 9 -20.92 13.73 0.66
C ALA A 9 -22.33 14.35 0.61
N GLU A 10 -22.53 15.50 1.26
CA GLU A 10 -23.79 16.26 1.19
C GLU A 10 -24.06 16.78 -0.23
N ARG A 11 -23.01 17.20 -0.95
CA ARG A 11 -23.09 17.62 -2.36
C ARG A 11 -23.30 16.44 -3.34
N LYS A 12 -23.21 15.19 -2.87
CA LYS A 12 -23.34 13.95 -3.65
C LYS A 12 -22.44 13.91 -4.90
N ASP A 13 -21.26 14.52 -4.81
CA ASP A 13 -20.31 14.52 -5.92
C ASP A 13 -19.69 13.13 -6.07
N LYS A 14 -20.17 12.37 -7.08
CA LYS A 14 -19.78 10.97 -7.30
C LYS A 14 -18.30 10.81 -7.65
N GLN A 15 -17.61 11.86 -8.08
CA GLN A 15 -16.20 11.80 -8.46
C GLN A 15 -15.27 12.11 -7.29
N GLU A 16 -15.64 13.06 -6.42
CA GLU A 16 -14.79 13.45 -5.29
C GLU A 16 -14.96 12.57 -4.05
N VAL A 17 -16.16 12.01 -3.82
CA VAL A 17 -16.43 11.14 -2.65
C VAL A 17 -15.44 9.98 -2.55
N PRO A 18 -15.17 9.19 -3.62
CA PRO A 18 -14.22 8.06 -3.54
C PRO A 18 -12.79 8.50 -3.23
N ILE A 19 -12.36 9.66 -3.73
CA ILE A 19 -10.99 10.16 -3.55
C ILE A 19 -10.75 10.53 -2.08
N ILE A 20 -11.70 11.26 -1.48
CA ILE A 20 -11.58 11.67 -0.08
C ILE A 20 -11.76 10.46 0.85
N GLN A 21 -12.65 9.53 0.50
CA GLN A 21 -12.81 8.27 1.23
C GLN A 21 -11.51 7.45 1.24
N GLN A 22 -10.81 7.32 0.11
CA GLN A 22 -9.51 6.64 0.07
C GLN A 22 -8.46 7.29 0.96
N LYS A 23 -8.43 8.63 1.03
CA LYS A 23 -7.52 9.35 1.93
C LYS A 23 -7.84 9.07 3.41
N ILE A 24 -9.12 9.09 3.79
CA ILE A 24 -9.55 8.81 5.16
C ILE A 24 -9.25 7.35 5.52
N LEU A 25 -9.57 6.40 4.65
CA LEU A 25 -9.29 4.98 4.87
C LEU A 25 -7.79 4.70 5.05
N ARG A 26 -6.92 5.45 4.36
CA ARG A 26 -5.47 5.36 4.57
C ARG A 26 -5.08 5.77 5.99
N VAL A 27 -5.59 6.92 6.46
CA VAL A 27 -5.30 7.42 7.82
C VAL A 27 -5.85 6.47 8.89
N VAL A 28 -7.05 5.90 8.67
CA VAL A 28 -7.61 4.88 9.57
C VAL A 28 -6.71 3.65 9.60
N GLY A 29 -6.23 3.16 8.45
CA GLY A 29 -5.31 2.04 8.40
C GLY A 29 -3.97 2.31 9.10
N GLU A 30 -3.41 3.52 8.99
CA GLU A 30 -2.20 3.93 9.71
C GLU A 30 -2.42 3.89 11.23
N ILE A 31 -3.56 4.39 11.71
CA ILE A 31 -3.92 4.35 13.14
C ILE A 31 -4.11 2.90 13.60
N GLU A 32 -4.81 2.07 12.82
CA GLU A 32 -5.01 0.65 13.14
C GLU A 32 -3.67 -0.09 13.25
N GLU A 33 -2.71 0.20 12.37
CA GLU A 33 -1.36 -0.34 12.42
C GLU A 33 -0.60 0.10 13.67
N GLU A 34 -0.68 1.38 14.06
CA GLU A 34 -0.06 1.90 15.30
C GLU A 34 -0.69 1.32 16.56
N MET A 35 -1.97 0.95 16.51
CA MET A 35 -2.71 0.34 17.63
C MET A 35 -2.40 -1.14 17.83
N VAL A 36 -1.67 -1.79 16.92
CA VAL A 36 -1.30 -3.21 17.06
C VAL A 36 -0.32 -3.36 18.23
N PRO A 37 -0.70 -4.07 19.32
CA PRO A 37 0.12 -4.15 20.53
C PRO A 37 1.42 -4.97 20.35
N GLY A 38 1.52 -5.74 19.26
CA GLY A 38 2.66 -6.56 18.93
C GLY A 38 2.37 -7.50 17.77
N TYR A 39 3.38 -8.26 17.33
CA TYR A 39 3.22 -9.22 16.24
C TYR A 39 2.40 -10.43 16.72
N PRO A 40 1.37 -10.86 15.98
CA PRO A 40 0.48 -11.94 16.42
C PRO A 40 1.14 -13.32 16.46
N TYR A 41 2.29 -13.49 15.80
CA TYR A 41 3.01 -14.77 15.73
C TYR A 41 4.45 -14.62 16.22
N GLU A 42 4.90 -15.61 16.99
CA GLU A 42 6.30 -15.73 17.39
C GLU A 42 7.11 -16.34 16.25
N VAL A 43 8.23 -15.70 15.89
CA VAL A 43 9.13 -16.22 14.86
C VAL A 43 9.79 -17.50 15.38
N PRO A 44 9.73 -18.62 14.64
CA PRO A 44 10.41 -19.85 15.04
C PRO A 44 11.90 -19.61 15.25
N LYS A 45 12.48 -20.26 16.27
CA LYS A 45 13.91 -20.09 16.64
C LYS A 45 14.86 -20.37 15.47
N ASP A 46 14.49 -21.26 14.56
CA ASP A 46 15.30 -21.62 13.40
C ASP A 46 15.44 -20.49 12.37
N TYR A 47 14.56 -19.48 12.43
CA TYR A 47 14.56 -18.33 11.52
C TYR A 47 14.80 -16.99 12.23
N SER A 48 15.07 -17.00 13.54
CA SER A 48 15.25 -15.77 14.32
C SER A 48 16.51 -14.98 13.93
N ASN A 49 17.45 -15.63 13.25
CA ASN A 49 18.69 -15.04 12.74
C ASN A 49 18.55 -14.41 11.35
N LEU A 50 17.40 -14.54 10.68
CA LEU A 50 17.14 -13.96 9.37
C LEU A 50 16.53 -12.55 9.46
N PRO A 51 16.65 -11.72 8.41
CA PRO A 51 15.94 -10.45 8.32
C PRO A 51 14.42 -10.65 8.43
N GLN A 52 13.77 -9.89 9.31
CA GLN A 52 12.34 -9.96 9.55
C GLN A 52 11.68 -8.64 9.15
N LEU A 53 10.62 -8.71 8.37
CA LEU A 53 9.77 -7.56 8.12
C LEU A 53 8.82 -7.38 9.31
N LYS A 54 9.21 -6.50 10.24
CA LYS A 54 8.40 -6.10 11.38
C LYS A 54 7.51 -4.94 10.96
N GLY A 55 6.39 -5.27 10.33
CA GLY A 55 5.35 -4.32 9.95
C GLY A 55 4.97 -4.39 8.48
N ARG A 56 4.46 -3.29 7.91
CA ARG A 56 4.09 -3.19 6.49
C ARG A 56 5.14 -2.40 5.73
N ALA A 57 5.56 -2.90 4.57
CA ALA A 57 6.46 -2.18 3.67
C ALA A 57 5.80 -1.95 2.31
N THR A 58 5.90 -0.72 1.80
CA THR A 58 5.54 -0.40 0.42
C THR A 58 6.82 -0.36 -0.42
N LEU A 59 6.88 -1.18 -1.47
CA LEU A 59 8.01 -1.30 -2.37
C LEU A 59 7.64 -0.81 -3.77
N GLU A 60 8.61 -0.21 -4.45
CA GLU A 60 8.52 0.15 -5.86
C GLU A 60 9.46 -0.75 -6.68
N LEU A 61 8.89 -1.67 -7.46
CA LEU A 61 9.64 -2.54 -8.35
C LEU A 61 9.79 -1.88 -9.72
N LYS A 62 10.99 -1.42 -10.04
CA LYS A 62 11.33 -0.86 -11.35
C LYS A 62 11.95 -1.94 -12.23
N MET A 63 11.28 -2.26 -13.33
CA MET A 63 11.72 -3.25 -14.31
C MET A 63 11.99 -2.57 -15.64
N LYS A 64 13.09 -2.97 -16.29
CA LYS A 64 13.40 -2.57 -17.66
C LYS A 64 13.22 -3.78 -18.58
N LEU A 65 12.42 -3.62 -19.62
CA LEU A 65 12.22 -4.64 -20.64
C LEU A 65 13.40 -4.62 -21.61
N LYS A 66 13.94 -5.80 -21.91
CA LYS A 66 14.94 -5.96 -22.97
C LYS A 66 14.21 -6.07 -24.31
N ASP A 67 14.68 -5.31 -25.30
CA ASP A 67 14.20 -5.33 -26.69
C ASP A 67 12.68 -5.07 -26.87
N PRO A 68 12.16 -3.90 -26.44
CA PRO A 68 10.72 -3.58 -26.49
C PRO A 68 10.14 -3.55 -27.93
N THR A 69 10.97 -3.22 -28.91
CA THR A 69 10.60 -3.14 -30.33
C THR A 69 10.27 -4.51 -30.95
N GLN A 70 10.86 -5.61 -30.47
CA GLN A 70 10.52 -6.96 -30.90
C GLN A 70 9.17 -7.44 -30.35
N ARG A 71 8.65 -6.78 -29.31
CA ARG A 71 7.37 -7.11 -28.68
C ARG A 71 6.25 -6.12 -29.03
N SER A 72 6.51 -5.18 -29.92
CA SER A 72 5.56 -4.11 -30.31
C SER A 72 5.00 -3.35 -29.10
N LEU A 73 5.86 -3.10 -28.10
CA LEU A 73 5.51 -2.32 -26.92
C LEU A 73 6.11 -0.91 -27.02
N ASP A 74 5.29 0.11 -26.76
CA ASP A 74 5.71 1.52 -26.78
C ASP A 74 6.43 1.96 -25.49
N TYR A 75 6.58 1.04 -24.53
CA TYR A 75 7.18 1.29 -23.21
C TYR A 75 8.34 0.33 -22.93
N ASP A 76 9.40 0.85 -22.35
CA ASP A 76 10.64 0.12 -22.02
C ASP A 76 10.86 -0.04 -20.51
N HIS A 77 10.11 0.69 -19.67
CA HIS A 77 10.15 0.62 -18.22
C HIS A 77 8.76 0.38 -17.63
N PHE A 78 8.69 -0.46 -16.59
CA PHE A 78 7.48 -0.74 -15.82
C PHE A 78 7.78 -0.53 -14.33
N SER A 79 6.94 0.25 -13.65
CA SER A 79 6.99 0.40 -12.19
C SER A 79 5.76 -0.25 -11.57
N MET A 80 5.98 -1.13 -10.60
CA MET A 80 4.92 -1.78 -9.84
C MET A 80 5.06 -1.44 -8.36
N THR A 81 4.00 -0.93 -7.76
CA THR A 81 3.93 -0.75 -6.31
C THR A 81 3.41 -2.03 -5.67
N MET A 82 4.17 -2.61 -4.74
CA MET A 82 3.80 -3.79 -3.98
C MET A 82 3.75 -3.45 -2.49
N VAL A 83 2.71 -3.90 -1.80
CA VAL A 83 2.61 -3.80 -0.34
C VAL A 83 2.87 -5.18 0.24
N ILE A 84 3.92 -5.30 1.05
CA ILE A 84 4.24 -6.51 1.79
C ILE A 84 3.78 -6.35 3.24
N ASP A 85 3.01 -7.32 3.72
CA ASP A 85 2.48 -7.37 5.09
C ASP A 85 3.30 -8.37 5.92
N GLY A 86 4.10 -7.85 6.86
CA GLY A 86 4.91 -8.63 7.78
C GLY A 86 4.24 -8.89 9.13
N TYR A 87 2.97 -8.53 9.30
CA TYR A 87 2.20 -8.87 10.50
C TYR A 87 1.59 -10.28 10.44
N LYS A 88 1.68 -10.99 9.30
CA LYS A 88 1.06 -12.31 9.07
C LYS A 88 2.06 -13.39 8.70
#